data_AF-A0A816F1A6-F1
#
_entry.id   AF-A0A816F1A6-F1
#
_cell.length_a   1.000
_cell.length_b   1.000
_cell.length_c   1.000
_cell.angle_alpha   90.00
_cell.angle_beta   90.00
_cell.angle_gamma   90.00
#
_symmetry.space_group_name_H-M   'P 1'
#
loop_
_entity.id
_entity.type
_entity.pdbx_description
1 polymer ?
#
loop_
_entity_poly.entity_id
_entity_poly.type
_entity_poly.pdbx_seq_one_letter_code
_entity_poly.pdbx_strand_id
1 'polypeptide(L)' 'KKGIYIEQVAFSTGTDSSPMSVALADFNNDSALDITVVNNNIDSIDIFLGYGNGSFAPVLIH' A
#
# COMPACT_ATOMS: atom_id res chain seq x y z
N LYS A 1 -11.78 -24.74 6.02
CA LYS A 1 -10.39 -24.29 6.33
C LYS A 1 -10.48 -23.11 7.29
N LYS A 2 -10.09 -23.27 8.55
CA LYS A 2 -10.00 -22.16 9.50
C LYS A 2 -8.74 -21.38 9.12
N GLY A 3 -8.90 -20.22 8.47
CA GLY A 3 -7.78 -19.37 8.08
C GLY A 3 -7.04 -18.91 9.35
N ILE A 4 -5.74 -19.14 9.41
CA ILE A 4 -4.89 -18.56 10.43
C ILE A 4 -4.71 -17.10 10.03
N TYR A 5 -5.29 -16.17 10.80
CA TYR A 5 -4.99 -14.76 10.65
C TYR A 5 -3.59 -14.55 11.23
N ILE A 6 -2.64 -14.23 10.37
CA ILE A 6 -1.36 -13.67 10.81
C ILE A 6 -1.62 -12.29 11.44
N GLU A 7 -0.71 -11.84 12.30
CA GLU A 7 -0.77 -10.48 12.86
C GLU A 7 -0.96 -9.45 11.74
N GLN A 8 -1.89 -8.52 11.94
CA GLN A 8 -2.17 -7.49 10.97
C GLN A 8 -0.97 -6.55 10.86
N VAL A 9 -0.45 -6.37 9.64
CA VAL A 9 0.54 -5.34 9.35
C VAL A 9 -0.18 -4.07 8.94
N ALA A 10 0.07 -2.98 9.67
CA ALA A 10 -0.48 -1.67 9.36
C ALA A 10 0.53 -0.84 8.54
N PHE A 11 0.01 -0.17 7.52
CA PHE A 11 0.77 0.73 6.66
C PHE A 11 0.22 2.15 6.83
N SER A 12 1.09 3.10 7.15
CA SER A 12 0.71 4.51 7.28
C SER A 12 0.84 5.22 5.92
N THR A 13 -0.16 6.03 5.59
CA THR A 13 -0.19 6.96 4.45
C THR A 13 0.04 8.41 4.90
N GLY A 14 0.64 8.60 6.10
CA GLY A 14 0.98 9.89 6.67
C GLY A 14 -0.02 10.42 7.71
N THR A 15 0.41 11.47 8.43
CA THR A 15 -0.40 12.18 9.42
C THR A 15 -1.54 12.93 8.74
N ASP A 16 -2.72 12.97 9.37
CA ASP A 16 -3.95 13.59 8.85
C ASP A 16 -4.44 13.05 7.51
N SER A 17 -3.89 11.91 7.08
CA SER A 17 -4.34 11.21 5.89
C SER A 17 -5.78 10.69 6.04
N SER A 18 -6.49 10.68 4.91
CA SER A 18 -7.82 10.08 4.79
C SER A 18 -7.85 9.29 3.48
N PRO A 19 -7.40 8.02 3.52
CA PRO A 19 -7.39 7.14 2.36
C PRO A 19 -8.81 6.94 1.81
N MET A 20 -9.01 7.25 0.52
CA MET A 20 -10.32 7.16 -0.14
C MET A 20 -10.42 6.02 -1.14
N SER A 21 -9.31 5.63 -1.76
CA SER A 21 -9.28 4.61 -2.80
C SER A 21 -7.95 3.89 -2.84
N VAL A 22 -7.99 2.63 -3.27
CA VAL A 22 -6.82 1.78 -3.47
C VAL A 22 -6.85 1.12 -4.85
N ALA A 23 -5.68 0.95 -5.47
CA ALA A 23 -5.52 0.24 -6.74
C ALA A 23 -4.29 -0.68 -6.68
N LEU A 24 -4.30 -1.73 -7.52
CA LEU A 24 -3.22 -2.69 -7.68
C LEU A 24 -2.72 -2.69 -9.12
N ALA A 25 -1.41 -2.51 -9.30
CA ALA A 25 -0.72 -2.68 -10.58
C ALA A 25 0.77 -2.87 -10.33
N ASP A 26 1.51 -3.32 -11.34
CA ASP A 26 2.98 -3.30 -11.34
C ASP A 26 3.42 -1.93 -11.88
N PHE A 27 3.79 -0.99 -10.99
CA PHE A 27 4.15 0.38 -11.37
C PHE A 27 5.64 0.57 -11.61
N ASN A 28 6.48 -0.31 -11.06
CA ASN A 28 7.94 -0.25 -11.20
C ASN A 28 8.51 -1.29 -12.19
N ASN A 29 7.64 -2.13 -12.79
CA ASN A 29 7.94 -3.17 -13.77
C ASN A 29 8.87 -4.27 -13.23
N ASP A 30 8.69 -4.65 -11.95
CA ASP A 30 9.43 -5.74 -11.30
C ASP A 30 8.67 -7.08 -11.26
N SER A 31 7.49 -7.14 -11.89
CA SER A 31 6.57 -8.29 -11.90
C SER A 31 5.90 -8.61 -10.56
N ALA A 32 6.05 -7.76 -9.55
CA ALA A 32 5.22 -7.79 -8.34
C ALA A 32 4.07 -6.78 -8.45
N LEU A 33 2.95 -7.08 -7.78
CA LEU A 33 1.88 -6.10 -7.62
C LEU A 33 2.24 -5.11 -6.53
N ASP A 34 2.16 -3.83 -6.86
CA ASP A 34 2.24 -2.71 -5.94
C ASP A 34 0.83 -2.26 -5.52
N ILE A 35 0.75 -1.45 -4.46
CA ILE A 35 -0.48 -0.77 -4.04
C ILE A 35 -0.32 0.72 -4.24
N THR A 36 -1.32 1.37 -4.84
CA THR A 36 -1.47 2.83 -4.82
C THR A 36 -2.63 3.23 -3.93
N VAL A 37 -2.43 4.25 -3.10
CA VAL A 37 -3.46 4.81 -2.21
C VAL A 37 -3.63 6.30 -2.49
N VAL A 38 -4.88 6.76 -2.61
CA VAL A 38 -5.21 8.19 -2.78
C VAL A 38 -5.76 8.73 -1.46
N ASN A 39 -5.15 9.80 -0.94
CA ASN A 39 -5.57 10.48 0.28
C ASN A 39 -6.24 11.81 -0.06
N ASN A 40 -7.47 12.02 0.38
CA ASN A 40 -8.20 13.27 0.07
C ASN A 40 -7.89 14.44 1.01
N ASN A 41 -7.55 14.18 2.28
CA ASN A 41 -7.33 15.27 3.24
C ASN A 41 -6.01 16.01 3.03
N ILE A 42 -5.00 15.34 2.46
CA ILE A 42 -3.65 15.88 2.27
C ILE A 42 -3.25 15.95 0.79
N ASP A 43 -4.20 15.73 -0.13
CA ASP A 43 -4.00 15.74 -1.58
C ASP A 43 -2.76 14.94 -2.05
N SER A 44 -2.57 13.75 -1.49
CA SER A 44 -1.40 12.90 -1.76
C SER A 44 -1.76 11.55 -2.39
N ILE A 45 -0.76 10.97 -3.06
CA ILE A 45 -0.80 9.60 -3.58
C ILE A 45 0.41 8.87 -3.03
N ASP A 46 0.17 7.74 -2.34
CA ASP A 46 1.23 6.87 -1.84
C ASP A 46 1.33 5.61 -2.70
N ILE A 47 2.56 5.11 -2.90
CA ILE A 47 2.83 3.84 -3.59
C ILE A 47 3.61 2.93 -2.65
N PHE A 48 3.08 1.73 -2.41
CA PHE A 48 3.72 0.66 -1.65
C PHE A 48 4.23 -0.40 -2.62
N LEU A 49 5.55 -0.57 -2.69
CA LEU A 49 6.17 -1.51 -3.62
C LEU A 49 6.00 -2.95 -3.13
N GLY A 50 5.54 -3.83 -4.01
CA GLY A 50 5.37 -5.25 -3.72
C GLY A 50 6.68 -6.02 -3.73
N TYR A 51 6.80 -7.04 -2.89
CA TYR A 51 7.91 -8.00 -2.95
C TYR A 51 7.54 -9.33 -3.64
N GLY A 52 6.34 -9.42 -4.23
CA GLY A 52 5.85 -10.62 -4.93
C GLY A 52 5.41 -11.79 -4.03
N ASN A 53 5.63 -11.70 -2.72
CA ASN A 53 5.24 -12.70 -1.72
C ASN A 53 4.04 -12.27 -0.85
N GLY A 54 3.34 -11.20 -1.25
CA GLY A 54 2.22 -10.61 -0.51
C GLY A 54 2.61 -9.63 0.59
N SER A 55 3.91 -9.28 0.71
CA SER A 55 4.39 -8.19 1.56
C SER A 55 4.82 -6.98 0.73
N PHE A 56 4.85 -5.81 1.37
CA PHE A 56 5.09 -4.52 0.72
C PHE A 56 6.14 -3.71 1.47
N ALA A 57 6.91 -2.91 0.73
CA ALA A 57 7.79 -1.90 1.29
C ALA A 57 6.97 -0.78 1.96
N PRO A 58 7.48 -0.12 3.01
CA PRO A 58 6.89 1.12 3.53
C PRO A 58 6.79 2.19 2.44
N VAL A 59 5.82 3.10 2.56
CA VAL A 59 5.68 4.26 1.65
C VAL A 59 7.01 4.99 1.53
N LEU A 60 7.45 5.23 0.29
CA LEU A 60 8.49 6.20 -0.01
C LEU A 60 7.83 7.60 -0.07
N ILE A 61 7.79 8.28 1.07
CA ILE A 61 7.13 9.58 1.26
C ILE A 61 7.64 10.60 0.21
N HIS A 62 6.74 11.36 -0.43
CA HIS A 62 7.02 12.63 -1.11
C HIS A 62 6.11 13.73 -0.55
#